data_AF-A0A358NF51-F1
#
_entry.id   AF-A0A358NF51-F1
#
_cell.length_a   1.000
_cell.length_b   1.000
_cell.length_c   1.000
_cell.angle_alpha   90.00
_cell.angle_beta   90.00
_cell.angle_gamma   90.00
#
_symmetry.space_group_name_H-M   'P 1'
#
loop_
_entity.id
_entity.type
_entity.pdbx_description
1 polymer ?
#
loop_
_entity_poly.entity_id
_entity_poly.type
_entity_poly.pdbx_seq_one_letter_code
_entity_poly.pdbx_strand_id
1 'polypeptide(L)'
;RHPNADKLVVTQVDINKGENVQIITGAKNVKEGDIVPVCLEGAVLPNGLKIKKTNFRGLPSYGMMCSYEELGFDDKVIPKEARDGIAILPANTELGKDIKEV
;
A
#
# COMPACT_ATOMS: atom_id res chain seq x y z
N ARG A 1 -2.10 0.76 15.47
CA ARG A 1 -3.54 0.42 15.58
C ARG A 1 -4.37 1.70 15.49
N HIS A 2 -5.55 1.70 14.84
CA HIS A 2 -6.38 2.91 14.71
C HIS A 2 -7.19 3.19 16.00
N PRO A 3 -7.22 4.43 16.52
CA PRO A 3 -7.87 4.75 17.80
C PRO A 3 -9.40 4.60 17.75
N ASN A 4 -10.00 4.91 16.60
CA ASN A 4 -11.45 4.89 16.41
C ASN A 4 -11.98 3.69 15.59
N ALA A 5 -11.15 2.68 15.27
CA ALA A 5 -11.56 1.54 14.45
C ALA A 5 -10.75 0.27 14.74
N ASP A 6 -11.42 -0.82 15.11
CA ASP A 6 -10.75 -2.07 15.49
C ASP A 6 -10.09 -2.81 14.33
N LYS A 7 -10.63 -2.65 13.12
CA LYS A 7 -10.14 -3.33 11.91
C LYS A 7 -9.13 -2.51 11.10
N LEU A 8 -8.83 -1.29 11.52
CA LEU A 8 -7.92 -0.41 10.80
C LEU A 8 -6.61 -0.24 11.54
N VAL A 9 -5.55 -0.10 10.77
CA VAL A 9 -4.20 0.17 11.25
C VAL A 9 -3.74 1.48 10.62
N VAL A 10 -3.21 2.36 11.47
CA VAL A 10 -2.50 3.56 11.04
C VAL A 10 -1.04 3.16 10.88
N THR A 11 -0.49 3.36 9.69
CA THR A 11 0.90 3.04 9.34
C THR A 11 1.62 4.31 8.89
N GLN A 12 2.92 4.38 9.17
CA GLN A 12 3.82 5.40 8.64
C GLN A 12 4.72 4.71 7.63
N VAL A 13 4.69 5.15 6.37
CA VAL A 13 5.41 4.49 5.28
C VAL A 13 6.51 5.41 4.76
N ASP A 14 7.75 4.92 4.77
CA ASP A 14 8.88 5.61 4.17
C ASP A 14 8.88 5.38 2.65
N ILE A 15 8.86 6.48 1.91
CA ILE A 15 8.92 6.48 0.43
C ILE A 15 10.24 7.08 -0.09
N ASN A 16 11.23 7.24 0.78
CA ASN A 16 12.54 7.82 0.50
C ASN A 16 12.47 9.27 -0.04
N LYS A 17 11.53 10.07 0.51
CA LYS A 17 11.33 11.49 0.16
C LYS A 17 11.41 12.44 1.37
N GLY A 18 12.02 11.99 2.46
CA GLY A 18 12.26 12.79 3.66
C GLY A 18 11.20 12.60 4.75
N GLU A 19 9.92 12.78 4.43
CA GLU A 19 8.83 12.59 5.40
C GLU A 19 8.07 11.28 5.14
N ASN A 20 7.75 10.57 6.22
CA ASN A 20 6.89 9.39 6.15
C ASN A 20 5.46 9.77 5.80
N VAL A 21 4.81 8.91 5.01
CA VAL A 21 3.43 9.10 4.57
C VAL A 21 2.51 8.28 5.46
N GLN A 22 1.52 8.93 6.07
CA GLN A 22 0.47 8.22 6.80
C GLN A 22 -0.49 7.53 5.85
N ILE A 23 -0.58 6.21 5.97
CA ILE A 23 -1.53 5.37 5.23
C ILE A 23 -2.35 4.58 6.24
N ILE A 24 -3.64 4.46 5.96
CA ILE A 24 -4.57 3.66 6.78
C ILE A 24 -4.93 2.42 5.97
N THR A 25 -4.70 1.25 6.56
CA THR A 25 -5.00 -0.03 5.92
C THR A 25 -5.82 -0.92 6.83
N GLY A 26 -6.69 -1.74 6.23
CA GLY A 26 -7.38 -2.85 6.91
C GLY A 26 -6.73 -4.20 6.63
N ALA A 27 -5.66 -4.23 5.84
CA ALA A 27 -4.95 -5.46 5.51
C ALA A 27 -4.27 -6.05 6.74
N LYS A 28 -4.31 -7.38 6.85
CA LYS A 28 -3.79 -8.13 7.99
C LYS A 28 -2.42 -8.76 7.73
N ASN A 29 -1.96 -8.72 6.48
CA ASN A 29 -0.75 -9.37 6.02
C ASN A 29 0.48 -8.45 6.00
N VAL A 30 0.35 -7.20 6.45
CA VAL A 30 1.46 -6.23 6.55
C VAL A 30 1.96 -6.13 7.98
N LYS A 31 3.28 -6.05 8.15
CA LYS A 31 3.98 -5.79 9.41
C LYS A 31 5.05 -4.70 9.23
N GLU A 32 5.57 -4.20 10.35
CA GLU A 32 6.68 -3.25 10.35
C GLU A 32 7.92 -3.86 9.66
N GLY A 33 8.55 -3.06 8.80
CA GLY A 33 9.73 -3.47 8.02
C GLY A 33 9.42 -4.13 6.68
N ASP A 34 8.15 -4.42 6.36
CA ASP A 34 7.79 -4.90 5.03
C ASP A 34 8.01 -3.82 3.97
N ILE A 35 8.51 -4.23 2.81
CA ILE A 35 8.61 -3.38 1.62
C ILE A 35 7.34 -3.61 0.78
N VAL A 36 6.61 -2.54 0.49
CA VAL A 36 5.30 -2.63 -0.17
C VAL A 36 5.17 -1.56 -1.27
N PRO A 37 4.40 -1.83 -2.34
CA PRO A 37 4.08 -0.82 -3.32
C PRO A 37 3.07 0.17 -2.73
N VAL A 38 3.38 1.46 -2.89
CA VAL A 38 2.56 2.56 -2.38
C VAL A 38 2.07 3.41 -3.52
N CYS A 39 0.75 3.55 -3.60
CA CYS A 39 0.06 4.39 -4.55
C CYS A 39 -0.31 5.70 -3.82
N LEU A 40 0.39 6.80 -4.16
CA LEU A 40 0.21 8.12 -3.53
C LEU A 40 -1.01 8.87 -4.09
N GLU A 41 -1.46 9.90 -3.38
CA GLU A 41 -2.49 10.81 -3.89
C GLU A 41 -2.18 11.32 -5.30
N GLY A 42 -3.18 11.23 -6.20
CA GLY A 42 -3.04 11.57 -7.61
C GLY A 42 -2.64 10.40 -8.51
N ALA A 43 -2.18 9.27 -7.95
CA ALA A 43 -1.91 8.06 -8.72
C ALA A 43 -3.19 7.48 -9.34
N VAL A 44 -3.04 6.82 -10.49
CA VAL A 44 -4.13 6.11 -11.18
C VAL A 44 -3.71 4.66 -11.33
N LEU A 45 -4.47 3.75 -10.73
CA LEU A 45 -4.25 2.32 -10.84
C LEU A 45 -4.69 1.80 -12.23
N PRO A 46 -4.15 0.66 -12.70
CA PRO A 46 -4.55 0.00 -13.94
C PRO A 46 -6.05 -0.26 -14.08
N ASN A 47 -6.76 -0.50 -12.97
CA ASN A 47 -8.22 -0.66 -12.95
C ASN A 47 -9.00 0.68 -13.11
N GLY A 48 -8.30 1.80 -13.27
CA GLY A 48 -8.87 3.14 -13.38
C GLY A 48 -9.14 3.84 -12.04
N LEU A 49 -8.85 3.20 -10.91
CA LEU A 49 -9.03 3.81 -9.59
C LEU A 49 -8.04 4.96 -9.40
N LYS A 50 -8.57 6.16 -9.13
CA LYS A 50 -7.77 7.34 -8.79
C LYS A 50 -7.60 7.43 -7.29
N ILE A 51 -6.35 7.42 -6.82
CA ILE A 51 -6.03 7.58 -5.40
C ILE A 51 -6.23 9.04 -5.00
N LYS A 52 -6.99 9.23 -3.92
CA LYS A 52 -7.29 10.54 -3.33
C LYS A 52 -7.04 10.47 -1.84
N LYS A 53 -6.68 11.61 -1.25
CA LYS A 53 -6.70 11.77 0.20
C LYS A 53 -8.09 11.43 0.75
N THR A 54 -8.13 10.51 1.71
CA THR A 54 -9.37 10.02 2.32
C THR A 54 -9.27 10.08 3.83
N ASN A 55 -10.36 10.42 4.51
CA ASN A 55 -10.41 10.40 5.98
C ASN A 55 -11.08 9.11 6.46
N PHE A 56 -10.39 8.37 7.33
CA PHE A 56 -10.92 7.19 8.00
C PHE A 56 -11.13 7.53 9.47
N ARG A 57 -12.40 7.72 9.87
CA ARG A 57 -12.82 7.93 11.27
C ARG A 57 -11.97 8.98 12.02
N GLY A 58 -11.73 10.11 11.38
CA GLY A 58 -11.00 11.26 11.93
C GLY A 58 -9.53 11.34 11.50
N LEU A 59 -8.93 10.26 10.99
CA LEU A 59 -7.52 10.26 10.57
C LEU A 59 -7.37 10.27 9.04
N PRO A 60 -6.51 11.13 8.48
CA PRO A 60 -6.27 11.16 7.03
C PRO A 60 -5.40 9.97 6.59
N SER A 61 -5.68 9.42 5.41
CA SER A 61 -4.80 8.54 4.65
C SER A 61 -4.38 9.26 3.38
N TYR A 62 -3.08 9.33 3.12
CA TYR A 62 -2.48 10.08 2.00
C TYR A 62 -2.06 9.17 0.83
N GLY A 63 -2.53 7.93 0.85
CA GLY A 63 -2.26 6.94 -0.17
C GLY A 63 -2.93 5.62 0.15
N MET A 64 -2.51 4.60 -0.59
CA MET A 64 -2.97 3.23 -0.50
C MET A 64 -1.77 2.30 -0.71
N MET A 65 -1.66 1.25 0.11
CA MET A 65 -0.79 0.12 -0.19
C MET A 65 -1.53 -0.78 -1.19
N CYS A 66 -0.84 -1.26 -2.21
CA CYS A 66 -1.48 -1.91 -3.35
C CYS A 66 -1.25 -3.44 -3.33
N SER A 67 -2.27 -4.22 -3.71
CA SER A 67 -2.15 -5.66 -4.00
C SER A 67 -1.56 -5.90 -5.39
N TYR A 68 -1.16 -7.13 -5.70
CA TYR A 68 -0.73 -7.48 -7.06
C TYR A 68 -1.85 -7.32 -8.09
N GLU A 69 -3.10 -7.66 -7.73
CA GLU A 69 -4.27 -7.46 -8.59
C GLU A 69 -4.50 -5.98 -8.88
N GLU A 70 -4.41 -5.12 -7.85
CA GLU A 70 -4.54 -3.66 -7.99
C GLU A 70 -3.44 -3.05 -8.85
N LEU A 71 -2.25 -3.66 -8.86
CA LEU A 71 -1.16 -3.32 -9.77
C LEU A 71 -1.33 -3.90 -11.20
N GLY A 72 -2.42 -4.62 -11.46
CA GLY A 72 -2.77 -5.13 -12.79
C GLY A 72 -2.16 -6.48 -13.15
N PHE A 73 -1.63 -7.22 -12.17
CA PHE A 73 -1.17 -8.60 -12.41
C PHE A 73 -2.37 -9.54 -12.55
N ASP A 74 -2.29 -10.47 -13.50
CA ASP A 74 -3.30 -11.51 -13.67
C ASP A 74 -3.21 -12.52 -12.52
N ASP A 75 -4.35 -12.92 -11.95
CA ASP A 75 -4.44 -13.94 -10.90
C ASP A 75 -3.63 -15.21 -11.19
N LYS A 76 -3.49 -15.58 -12.47
CA LYS A 76 -2.73 -16.77 -12.90
C LYS A 76 -1.23 -16.64 -12.65
N VAL A 77 -0.69 -15.42 -12.63
CA VAL A 77 0.73 -15.16 -12.39
C VAL A 77 1.05 -14.77 -10.95
N ILE A 78 0.03 -14.45 -10.14
CA ILE A 78 0.19 -14.13 -8.72
C ILE A 78 0.31 -15.44 -7.92
N PRO A 79 1.40 -15.62 -7.14
CA PRO A 79 1.52 -16.75 -6.21
C PRO A 79 0.32 -16.81 -5.28
N LYS A 80 -0.24 -18.00 -5.02
CA LYS A 80 -1.47 -18.14 -4.20
C LYS A 80 -1.37 -17.43 -2.85
N GLU A 81 -0.20 -17.49 -2.22
CA GLU A 81 0.10 -16.86 -0.93
C GLU A 81 0.09 -15.32 -0.97
N ALA A 82 0.20 -14.75 -2.16
CA ALA A 82 0.26 -13.31 -2.41
C ALA A 82 -1.01 -12.74 -3.07
N ARG A 83 -2.05 -13.58 -3.26
CA ARG A 83 -3.34 -13.14 -3.82
C ARG A 83 -4.18 -12.36 -2.81
N ASP A 84 -4.06 -12.71 -1.53
CA ASP A 84 -4.87 -12.12 -0.47
C ASP A 84 -4.09 -11.02 0.27
N GLY A 85 -4.40 -9.77 -0.04
CA GLY A 85 -3.90 -8.59 0.70
C GLY A 85 -2.85 -7.79 -0.05
N ILE A 86 -2.02 -7.07 0.70
CA ILE A 86 -0.99 -6.17 0.14
C ILE A 86 0.15 -6.97 -0.46
N ALA A 87 0.69 -6.50 -1.60
CA ALA A 87 1.88 -7.09 -2.19
C ALA A 87 3.10 -6.82 -1.29
N ILE A 88 3.67 -7.89 -0.74
CA ILE A 88 4.93 -7.82 0.02
C ILE A 88 6.09 -8.09 -0.94
N LEU A 89 7.00 -7.13 -1.06
CA LEU A 89 8.15 -7.17 -1.95
C LEU A 89 9.39 -7.74 -1.22
N PRO A 90 10.41 -8.19 -1.95
CA PRO A 90 11.68 -8.57 -1.35
C PRO A 90 12.28 -7.47 -0.47
N ALA A 91 12.88 -7.84 0.67
CA ALA A 91 13.42 -6.89 1.63
C ALA A 91 14.58 -6.03 1.09
N ASN A 92 15.20 -6.46 -0.01
CA ASN A 92 16.26 -5.72 -0.72
C ASN A 92 15.72 -4.82 -1.86
N THR A 93 14.41 -4.71 -2.02
CA THR A 93 13.81 -3.77 -2.97
C THR A 93 14.13 -2.34 -2.55
N GLU A 94 14.63 -1.54 -3.51
CA GLU A 94 15.03 -0.17 -3.28
C GLU A 94 13.80 0.75 -3.11
N LEU A 95 13.81 1.56 -2.06
CA LEU A 95 12.72 2.49 -1.75
C LEU A 95 12.73 3.72 -2.65
N GLY A 96 11.53 4.20 -2.99
CA GLY A 96 11.32 5.45 -3.74
C GLY A 96 11.36 5.29 -5.26
N LYS A 97 11.65 4.09 -5.79
CA LYS A 97 11.54 3.77 -7.22
C LYS A 97 10.11 3.51 -7.64
N ASP A 98 9.82 3.78 -8.92
CA ASP A 98 8.55 3.36 -9.52
C ASP A 98 8.51 1.83 -9.55
N ILE A 99 7.39 1.26 -9.13
CA ILE A 99 7.19 -0.20 -9.09
C ILE A 99 7.32 -0.86 -10.47
N LYS A 100 7.16 -0.10 -11.56
CA LYS A 100 7.37 -0.59 -12.93
C LYS A 100 8.84 -0.82 -13.28
N GLU A 101 9.76 -0.27 -12.49
CA GLU A 101 11.21 -0.37 -12.68
C GLU A 101 11.87 -1.40 -11.75
N VAL A 102 11.08 -2.04 -10.88
CA VAL A 102 11.49 -3.06 -9.89
C VAL A 102 11.11 -4.44 -10.40
#